data_AF-A0A3S3R6E8-F1
#
_entry.id   AF-A0A3S3R6E8-F1
#
_cell.length_a   1.000
_cell.length_b   1.000
_cell.length_c   1.000
_cell.angle_alpha   90.00
_cell.angle_beta   90.00
_cell.angle_gamma   90.00
#
_symmetry.space_group_name_H-M   'P 1'
#
loop_
_entity.id
_entity.type
_entity.pdbx_description
1 polymer ?
#
loop_
_entity_poly.entity_id
_entity_poly.type
_entity_poly.pdbx_seq_one_letter_code
_entity_poly.pdbx_strand_id
1 'polypeptide(L)'
;MTVRLRAHHLLCLLTYVGKGYSPAFTANYDVVVKRLAGGEDILIVSGPDDICAPLLSESEPHCLGESAAGRDDVAARDVAGLLGRPLPAGAWLELDPST
;
A
#
# COMPACT_ATOMS: atom_id res chain seq x y z
N MET A 1 13.55 -9.02 -1.65
CA MET A 1 12.18 -9.16 -2.19
C MET A 1 11.48 -7.85 -1.91
N THR A 2 10.50 -7.50 -2.74
CA THR A 2 9.89 -6.17 -2.74
C THR A 2 8.40 -6.30 -2.50
N VAL A 3 7.86 -5.43 -1.65
CA VAL A 3 6.42 -5.29 -1.44
C VAL A 3 5.87 -4.32 -2.46
N ARG A 4 4.85 -4.73 -3.20
CA ARG A 4 4.14 -3.82 -4.12
C ARG A 4 3.05 -3.12 -3.33
N LEU A 5 3.01 -1.79 -3.38
CA LEU A 5 1.98 -0.99 -2.73
C LEU A 5 1.43 0.09 -3.65
N ARG A 6 0.14 0.33 -3.55
CA ARG A 6 -0.49 1.56 -4.04
C ARG A 6 -0.17 2.71 -3.11
N ALA A 7 -0.19 3.93 -3.65
CA ALA A 7 0.12 5.12 -2.87
C ALA A 7 -0.82 5.30 -1.65
N HIS A 8 -2.12 4.97 -1.78
CA HIS A 8 -3.01 5.10 -0.63
C HIS A 8 -2.77 4.03 0.45
N HIS A 9 -2.39 2.81 0.07
CA HIS A 9 -2.06 1.75 1.01
C HIS A 9 -0.74 2.00 1.74
N LEU A 10 0.21 2.72 1.12
CA LEU A 10 1.38 3.26 1.83
C LEU A 10 0.95 4.16 3.00
N LEU A 11 -0.05 5.03 2.81
CA LEU A 11 -0.57 5.85 3.92
C LEU A 11 -1.37 5.03 4.94
N CYS A 12 -2.19 4.06 4.48
CA CYS A 12 -2.91 3.16 5.40
C CYS A 12 -1.95 2.42 6.33
N LEU A 13 -0.77 2.01 5.83
CA LEU A 13 0.24 1.28 6.59
C LEU A 13 0.67 2.05 7.85
N LEU A 14 0.82 3.37 7.75
CA LEU A 14 1.26 4.24 8.85
C LEU A 14 0.28 4.28 10.04
N THR A 15 -0.97 3.87 9.82
CA THR A 15 -2.05 3.92 10.82
C THR A 15 -2.69 2.56 11.06
N TYR A 16 -2.12 1.49 10.50
CA TYR A 16 -2.67 0.16 10.58
C TYR A 16 -2.52 -0.42 12.00
N VAL A 17 -3.63 -0.91 12.55
CA VAL A 17 -3.71 -1.49 13.91
C VAL A 17 -4.43 -2.85 13.96
N GLY A 18 -4.63 -3.49 12.81
CA GLY A 18 -5.27 -4.81 12.72
C GLY A 18 -6.77 -4.82 13.00
N LYS A 19 -7.48 -3.71 12.79
CA LYS A 19 -8.92 -3.58 13.08
C LYS A 19 -9.67 -2.87 11.96
N GLY A 20 -10.98 -3.12 11.86
CA GLY A 20 -11.86 -2.46 10.91
C GLY A 20 -11.93 -3.09 9.51
N TYR A 21 -11.25 -4.22 9.31
CA TYR A 21 -11.22 -4.97 8.05
C TYR A 21 -11.77 -6.39 8.22
N SER A 22 -11.99 -7.08 7.11
CA SER A 22 -12.30 -8.52 7.14
C SER A 22 -11.13 -9.32 7.73
N PRO A 23 -11.38 -10.49 8.34
CA PRO A 23 -10.30 -11.33 8.89
C PRO A 23 -9.23 -11.69 7.86
N ALA A 24 -9.63 -12.04 6.63
CA ALA A 24 -8.69 -12.42 5.57
C ALA A 24 -7.82 -11.23 5.13
N PHE A 25 -8.42 -10.04 5.00
CA PHE A 25 -7.68 -8.82 4.67
C PHE A 25 -6.68 -8.44 5.76
N THR A 26 -7.12 -8.50 7.02
CA THR A 26 -6.27 -8.23 8.20
C THR A 26 -5.07 -9.18 8.24
N ALA A 27 -5.31 -10.49 8.09
CA ALA A 27 -4.24 -11.48 8.11
C ALA A 27 -3.22 -11.27 6.97
N ASN A 28 -3.67 -10.90 5.77
CA ASN A 28 -2.78 -10.57 4.66
C ASN A 28 -1.98 -9.28 4.94
N TYR A 29 -2.63 -8.26 5.49
CA TYR A 29 -1.97 -7.00 5.84
C TYR A 29 -0.87 -7.24 6.90
N ASP A 30 -1.13 -8.07 7.92
CA ASP A 30 -0.12 -8.45 8.92
C ASP A 30 1.13 -9.09 8.29
N VAL A 31 0.95 -9.91 7.24
CA VAL A 31 2.06 -10.50 6.48
C VAL A 31 2.85 -9.41 5.75
N VAL A 32 2.17 -8.47 5.09
CA VAL A 32 2.81 -7.35 4.39
C VAL A 32 3.60 -6.46 5.36
N VAL A 33 3.02 -6.11 6.51
CA VAL A 33 3.70 -5.35 7.57
C VAL A 33 4.95 -6.08 8.04
N LYS A 34 4.86 -7.40 8.27
CA LYS A 34 6.00 -8.21 8.70
C LYS A 34 7.12 -8.25 7.66
N ARG A 35 6.79 -8.31 6.36
CA ARG A 35 7.76 -8.26 5.26
C ARG A 35 8.52 -6.92 5.26
N LEU A 36 7.80 -5.81 5.37
CA LEU A 36 8.39 -4.48 5.45
C LEU A 36 9.25 -4.29 6.71
N ALA A 37 8.79 -4.75 7.87
CA ALA A 37 9.58 -4.76 9.10
C ALA A 37 10.83 -5.67 8.99
N GLY A 38 10.82 -6.64 8.08
CA GLY A 38 11.97 -7.47 7.72
C GLY A 38 12.95 -6.81 6.75
N GLY A 39 12.73 -5.55 6.35
CA GLY A 39 13.61 -4.78 5.48
C GLY A 39 13.32 -4.92 3.98
N GLU A 40 12.17 -5.45 3.59
CA GLU A 40 11.75 -5.39 2.18
C GLU A 40 11.47 -3.94 1.75
N ASP A 41 11.92 -3.59 0.55
CA ASP A 41 11.64 -2.31 -0.08
C ASP A 41 10.22 -2.26 -0.66
N ILE A 42 9.77 -1.05 -1.01
CA ILE A 42 8.45 -0.81 -1.59
C ILE A 42 8.58 -0.36 -3.03
N LEU A 43 7.83 -1.03 -3.91
CA LEU A 43 7.56 -0.57 -5.28
C LEU A 43 6.15 0.02 -5.33
N ILE A 44 6.04 1.28 -5.75
CA ILE A 44 4.75 1.93 -5.98
C ILE A 44 4.13 1.39 -7.27
N VAL A 45 2.88 0.95 -7.20
CA VAL A 45 2.14 0.38 -8.34
C VAL A 45 0.79 1.04 -8.54
N SER A 46 0.28 0.94 -9.77
CA SER A 46 -1.12 1.20 -10.10
C SER A 46 -1.93 -0.10 -10.08
N GLY A 47 -3.24 0.02 -9.83
CA GLY A 47 -4.13 -1.14 -9.71
C GLY A 47 -3.88 -1.95 -8.42
N PRO A 48 -4.39 -3.18 -8.32
CA PRO A 48 -4.23 -4.01 -7.13
C PRO A 48 -2.77 -4.22 -6.69
N ASP A 49 -2.55 -4.23 -5.38
CA ASP A 49 -1.24 -4.45 -4.77
C ASP A 49 -1.23 -5.65 -3.82
N ASP A 50 -0.13 -5.85 -3.10
CA ASP A 50 0.06 -7.01 -2.22
C ASP A 50 -0.96 -7.03 -1.07
N ILE A 51 -1.51 -5.87 -0.66
CA ILE A 51 -2.53 -5.78 0.39
C ILE A 51 -3.91 -6.17 -0.15
N CYS A 52 -4.21 -5.83 -1.42
CA CYS A 52 -5.50 -6.14 -2.06
C CYS A 52 -5.79 -7.63 -2.22
N ALA A 53 -4.78 -8.51 -2.19
CA ALA A 53 -4.89 -9.89 -2.68
C ALA A 53 -6.14 -10.67 -2.22
N PRO A 54 -6.56 -10.60 -0.94
CA PRO A 54 -7.75 -11.32 -0.47
C PRO A 54 -9.08 -10.84 -1.07
N LEU A 55 -9.15 -9.61 -1.59
CA LEU A 55 -10.37 -9.03 -2.15
C LEU A 55 -10.54 -9.32 -3.64
N LEU A 56 -9.50 -9.82 -4.32
CA LEU A 56 -9.51 -9.97 -5.78
C LEU A 56 -10.44 -11.06 -6.30
N SER A 57 -10.88 -11.98 -5.44
CA SER A 57 -11.87 -12.99 -5.76
C SER A 57 -13.32 -12.53 -5.55
N GLU A 58 -13.53 -11.33 -5.01
CA GLU A 58 -14.87 -10.77 -4.84
C GLU A 58 -15.46 -10.37 -6.20
N SER A 59 -16.79 -10.30 -6.30
CA SER A 59 -17.46 -9.95 -7.56
C SER A 59 -17.17 -8.51 -8.00
N GLU A 60 -16.98 -7.61 -7.04
CA GLU A 60 -16.65 -6.21 -7.26
C GLU A 60 -15.51 -5.79 -6.32
N PRO A 61 -14.25 -6.16 -6.63
CA PRO A 61 -13.12 -5.84 -5.76
C PRO A 61 -12.96 -4.32 -5.63
N HIS A 62 -13.03 -3.81 -4.40
CA HIS A 62 -12.90 -2.38 -4.08
C HIS A 62 -11.73 -1.70 -4.81
N CYS A 63 -10.59 -2.40 -4.90
CA CYS A 63 -9.37 -1.87 -5.49
C CYS A 63 -9.47 -1.56 -6.99
N LEU A 64 -10.47 -2.08 -7.70
CA LEU A 64 -10.70 -1.79 -9.12
C LEU A 64 -11.62 -0.57 -9.34
N GLY A 65 -12.19 0.00 -8.28
CA GLY A 65 -13.08 1.15 -8.37
C GLY A 65 -12.35 2.49 -8.54
N GLU A 66 -13.00 3.44 -9.22
CA GLU A 66 -12.52 4.81 -9.42
C GLU A 66 -12.26 5.56 -8.10
N SER A 67 -13.01 5.25 -7.05
CA SER A 67 -12.79 5.84 -5.72
C SER A 67 -11.42 5.47 -5.15
N ALA A 68 -10.94 4.25 -5.40
CA ALA A 68 -9.61 3.81 -4.99
C ALA A 68 -8.52 4.50 -5.82
N ALA A 69 -8.73 4.65 -7.13
CA ALA A 69 -7.82 5.39 -8.01
C ALA A 69 -7.69 6.86 -7.59
N GLY A 70 -8.81 7.54 -7.30
CA GLY A 70 -8.78 8.91 -6.79
C GLY A 70 -8.05 9.06 -5.46
N ARG A 71 -8.12 8.05 -4.58
CA ARG A 71 -7.33 8.03 -3.34
C ARG A 71 -5.84 7.86 -3.59
N ASP A 72 -5.44 7.08 -4.60
CA ASP A 72 -4.03 6.99 -5.00
C ASP A 72 -3.48 8.33 -5.43
N ASP A 73 -4.21 9.07 -6.26
CA ASP A 73 -3.75 10.36 -6.77
C ASP A 73 -3.53 11.37 -5.63
N VAL A 74 -4.44 11.40 -4.65
CA VAL A 74 -4.30 12.25 -3.47
C VAL A 74 -3.10 11.81 -2.64
N ALA A 75 -3.02 10.52 -2.30
CA ALA A 75 -1.94 9.99 -1.47
C ALA A 75 -0.56 10.17 -2.13
N ALA A 76 -0.45 9.94 -3.43
CA ALA A 76 0.80 10.11 -4.18
C ALA A 76 1.26 11.58 -4.16
N ARG A 77 0.34 12.54 -4.30
CA ARG A 77 0.66 13.98 -4.17
C ARG A 77 1.12 14.35 -2.77
N ASP A 78 0.41 13.88 -1.75
CA ASP A 78 0.71 14.21 -0.35
C ASP A 78 2.08 13.65 0.06
N VAL A 79 2.33 12.37 -0.25
CA VAL A 79 3.62 11.72 0.03
C VAL A 79 4.74 12.36 -0.80
N ALA A 80 4.50 12.70 -2.07
CA ALA A 80 5.48 13.39 -2.89
C ALA A 80 5.87 14.76 -2.29
N GLY A 81 4.90 15.49 -1.74
CA GLY A 81 5.14 16.74 -1.02
C GLY A 81 6.03 16.55 0.20
N LEU A 82 5.80 15.49 0.98
CA LEU A 82 6.62 15.15 2.16
C LEU A 82 8.04 14.72 1.79
N LEU A 83 8.19 13.92 0.73
CA LEU A 83 9.49 13.42 0.28
C LEU A 83 10.29 14.46 -0.53
N GLY A 84 9.67 15.57 -0.94
CA GLY A 84 10.27 16.54 -1.85
C GLY A 84 10.58 15.98 -3.25
N ARG A 85 9.95 14.86 -3.64
CA ARG A 85 10.15 14.22 -4.94
C ARG A 85 8.88 13.51 -5.42
N PRO A 86 8.66 13.37 -6.74
CA PRO A 86 7.50 12.66 -7.28
C PRO A 86 7.42 11.19 -6.82
N LEU A 87 6.19 10.68 -6.70
CA LEU A 87 5.91 9.28 -6.36
C LEU A 87 5.03 8.59 -7.42
N PRO A 88 5.50 8.46 -8.67
CA PRO A 88 4.76 7.76 -9.72
C PRO A 88 4.74 6.24 -9.48
N ALA A 89 3.84 5.52 -10.17
CA ALA A 89 4.00 4.07 -10.33
C ALA A 89 5.37 3.76 -10.95
N GLY A 90 6.07 2.77 -10.39
CA GLY A 90 7.46 2.47 -10.71
C GLY A 90 8.47 3.10 -9.75
N ALA A 91 8.05 4.01 -8.86
CA ALA A 91 8.92 4.58 -7.84
C ALA A 91 9.29 3.53 -6.77
N TRP A 92 10.51 3.63 -6.27
CA TRP A 92 11.04 2.78 -5.20
C TRP A 92 11.22 3.58 -3.92
N LEU A 93 10.79 2.99 -2.81
CA LEU A 93 11.02 3.50 -1.45
C LEU A 93 11.76 2.42 -0.65
N GLU A 94 12.95 2.79 -0.18
CA GLU A 94 13.67 2.01 0.82
C GLU A 94 13.25 2.50 2.19
N LEU A 95 12.85 1.58 3.06
CA LEU A 95 12.57 1.89 4.46
C LEU A 95 13.88 1.79 5.24
N ASP A 96 14.36 2.91 5.76
CA ASP A 96 15.54 2.92 6.60
C ASP A 96 15.17 2.44 8.02
N PRO A 97 15.74 1.33 8.52
CA PRO A 97 15.51 0.87 9.89
C PRO A 97 16.20 1.75 10.96
N SER A 98 16.93 2.80 10.56
CA SER A 98 17.75 3.64 11.44
C SER A 98 17.01 4.80 12.12
N THR A 99 15.72 4.98 11.86
CA THR A 99 14.85 5.98 12.52
C THR A 99 13.78 5.30 13.36
#